data_AF-A0A811NL31-F1
#
_entry.id   AF-A0A811NL31-F1
#
_cell.length_a   1.000
_cell.length_b   1.000
_cell.length_c   1.000
_cell.angle_alpha   90.00
_cell.angle_beta   90.00
_cell.angle_gamma   90.00
#
_symmetry.space_group_name_H-M   'P 1'
#
loop_
_entity.id
_entity.type
_entity.pdbx_description
1 polymer ?
#
loop_
_entity_poly.entity_id
_entity_poly.type
_entity_poly.pdbx_seq_one_letter_code
_entity_poly.pdbx_strand_id
1 'polypeptide(L)'
;MGHSSWLPTCSPWSAFATLATVMTSVLVLSYVSSSFLGQQQAAYEYDGPHSPDAGLSAAAAATVPTLRRGPGYPPVLAYYITGGHGDCLRVTRLLKAVYHPRNRYLLHLDAGAGAYERVRLASYVRSEQVFLEYGNVHVIGKGDAIDGRGPSAVAAVLHGAAVLLRIGAEWDWLVTLDAADYPLVTPDDLLYALSSVPRDLNFIDHRADSENHHVVVLDQNLLQSTNAEISFSSGHREKPDAFELFRGSPWPILSRAFTEHCVAAPDNLPRTLLIYFSNTLEAREFYFQTVMANSPRFRNRTVNHSFRVDVPPPQDADQKARYDALVSSGAAFAGRFGDDEALLQRIDEEVLRRPLDGITPGEWCAVGSGEDGAGECSVGGNIDAVRQGAPGRKLAGLMAGLVGTGPCDGCNS
;
A
#
# COMPACT_ATOMS: atom_id res chain seq x y z
N MET A 1 20.13 50.51 -75.13
CA MET A 1 19.04 50.63 -76.12
C MET A 1 18.02 49.55 -75.83
N GLY A 2 16.75 49.95 -75.64
CA GLY A 2 15.58 49.09 -75.91
C GLY A 2 15.07 48.17 -74.79
N HIS A 3 13.99 48.62 -74.15
CA HIS A 3 12.95 47.92 -73.36
C HIS A 3 12.69 46.44 -73.73
N SER A 4 12.33 45.57 -72.79
CA SER A 4 10.94 45.50 -72.31
C SER A 4 10.75 44.67 -71.04
N SER A 5 9.95 45.24 -70.15
CA SER A 5 9.46 44.70 -68.88
C SER A 5 8.17 43.90 -69.08
N TRP A 6 8.07 42.72 -68.47
CA TRP A 6 6.80 42.05 -68.16
C TRP A 6 6.81 41.61 -66.70
N LEU A 7 6.03 42.30 -65.87
CA LEU A 7 5.67 41.85 -64.52
C LEU A 7 4.38 41.02 -64.63
N PRO A 8 4.31 39.78 -64.13
CA PRO A 8 3.03 39.12 -63.93
C PRO A 8 2.41 39.60 -62.63
N THR A 9 1.19 40.10 -62.73
CA THR A 9 0.31 40.44 -61.62
C THR A 9 -0.08 39.15 -60.87
N CYS A 10 0.33 39.02 -59.60
CA CYS A 10 -0.21 37.99 -58.72
C CYS A 10 -1.63 38.41 -58.28
N SER A 11 -2.62 37.62 -58.71
CA SER A 11 -4.01 37.75 -58.27
C SER A 11 -4.13 37.48 -56.77
N PRO A 12 -4.77 38.36 -55.98
CA PRO A 12 -4.94 38.16 -54.53
C PRO A 12 -5.81 36.95 -54.17
N TRP A 13 -6.50 36.34 -55.15
CA TRP A 13 -7.43 35.22 -54.91
C TRP A 13 -6.71 33.88 -54.63
N SER A 14 -5.47 33.71 -55.12
CA SER A 14 -4.70 32.49 -54.87
C SER A 14 -4.23 32.39 -53.41
N ALA A 15 -3.91 33.52 -52.78
CA ALA A 15 -3.51 33.57 -51.38
C ALA A 15 -4.67 33.29 -50.41
N PHE A 16 -5.90 33.70 -50.76
CA PHE A 16 -7.08 33.38 -49.96
C PHE A 16 -7.47 31.90 -50.07
N ALA A 17 -7.30 31.29 -51.25
CA ALA A 17 -7.58 29.87 -51.43
C ALA A 17 -6.62 28.97 -50.63
N THR A 18 -5.34 29.33 -50.54
CA THR A 18 -4.35 28.57 -49.75
C THR A 18 -4.53 28.74 -48.24
N LEU A 19 -4.94 29.93 -47.78
CA LEU A 19 -5.29 30.13 -46.37
C LEU A 19 -6.55 29.35 -45.96
N ALA A 20 -7.55 29.30 -46.84
CA ALA A 20 -8.78 28.53 -46.57
C ALA A 20 -8.50 27.02 -46.47
N THR A 21 -7.64 26.45 -47.31
CA THR A 21 -7.30 25.02 -47.26
C THR A 21 -6.45 24.64 -46.05
N VAL A 22 -5.57 25.54 -45.59
CA VAL A 22 -4.80 25.32 -44.34
C VAL A 22 -5.73 25.39 -43.12
N MET A 23 -6.67 26.33 -43.08
CA MET A 23 -7.60 26.44 -41.95
C MET A 23 -8.57 25.25 -41.88
N THR A 24 -9.07 24.75 -43.03
CA THR A 24 -9.93 23.57 -43.04
C THR A 24 -9.19 22.30 -42.66
N SER A 25 -7.93 22.12 -43.08
CA SER A 25 -7.12 20.97 -42.67
C SER A 25 -6.80 20.97 -41.17
N VAL A 26 -6.50 22.13 -40.56
CA VAL A 26 -6.30 22.26 -39.10
C VAL A 26 -7.61 21.97 -38.33
N LEU A 27 -8.75 22.43 -38.83
CA LEU A 27 -10.06 22.12 -38.23
C LEU A 27 -10.40 20.63 -38.31
N VAL A 28 -10.07 19.96 -39.43
CA VAL A 28 -10.27 18.51 -39.56
C VAL A 28 -9.33 17.73 -38.64
N LEU A 29 -8.05 18.12 -38.54
CA LEU A 29 -7.09 17.47 -37.64
C LEU A 29 -7.46 17.64 -36.16
N SER A 30 -7.97 18.82 -35.76
CA SER A 30 -8.48 19.05 -34.40
C SER A 30 -9.78 18.30 -34.14
N TYR A 31 -10.69 18.19 -35.11
CA TYR A 31 -11.90 17.38 -34.98
C TYR A 31 -11.59 15.88 -34.85
N VAL A 32 -10.66 15.36 -35.66
CA VAL A 32 -10.23 13.95 -35.59
C VAL A 32 -9.51 13.64 -34.26
N SER A 33 -8.70 14.56 -33.75
CA SER A 33 -8.05 14.41 -32.43
C SER A 33 -9.07 14.45 -31.29
N SER A 34 -10.08 15.32 -31.39
CA SER A 34 -11.18 15.41 -30.41
C SER A 34 -12.07 14.17 -30.44
N SER A 35 -12.28 13.59 -31.62
CA SER A 35 -13.03 12.34 -31.81
C SER A 35 -12.27 11.15 -31.22
N PHE A 36 -10.95 11.09 -31.37
CA PHE A 36 -10.10 10.05 -30.77
C PHE A 36 -10.10 10.12 -29.23
N LEU A 37 -10.02 11.34 -28.66
CA LEU A 37 -10.15 11.57 -27.21
C LEU A 37 -11.56 11.24 -26.70
N GLY A 38 -12.60 11.60 -27.45
CA GLY A 38 -14.01 11.27 -27.13
C GLY A 38 -14.28 9.77 -27.16
N GLN A 39 -13.65 9.03 -28.06
CA GLN A 39 -13.77 7.56 -28.14
C GLN A 39 -13.00 6.85 -27.02
N GLN A 40 -11.94 7.47 -26.49
CA GLN A 40 -11.27 7.02 -25.26
C GLN A 40 -12.06 7.37 -23.99
N GLN A 41 -12.81 8.46 -23.97
CA GLN A 41 -13.70 8.81 -22.86
C GLN A 41 -14.98 7.97 -22.83
N ALA A 42 -15.51 7.56 -23.99
CA ALA A 42 -16.64 6.64 -24.09
C ALA A 42 -16.33 5.20 -23.60
N ALA A 43 -15.06 4.85 -23.42
CA ALA A 43 -14.65 3.60 -22.77
C ALA A 43 -14.71 3.66 -21.23
N TYR A 44 -15.11 4.80 -20.65
CA TYR A 44 -15.24 5.01 -19.20
C TYR A 44 -16.65 5.44 -18.78
N GLU A 45 -17.68 5.02 -19.52
CA GLU A 45 -19.06 5.15 -19.07
C GLU A 45 -19.46 3.91 -18.26
N TYR A 46 -19.99 4.17 -17.07
CA TYR A 46 -20.46 3.20 -16.09
C TYR A 46 -21.74 2.50 -16.60
N ASP A 47 -21.64 1.23 -17.02
CA ASP A 47 -22.81 0.42 -17.34
C ASP A 47 -23.52 -0.01 -16.06
N GLY A 48 -24.69 0.60 -15.82
CA GLY A 48 -25.65 0.18 -14.80
C GLY A 48 -26.35 -1.14 -15.16
N PRO A 49 -26.91 -1.86 -14.18
CA PRO A 49 -27.40 -3.22 -14.38
C PRO A 49 -28.80 -3.18 -15.02
N HIS A 50 -29.03 -3.96 -16.07
CA HIS A 50 -30.24 -4.76 -16.38
C HIS A 50 -30.31 -5.07 -17.89
N SER A 51 -29.91 -6.28 -18.26
CA SER A 51 -30.50 -7.02 -19.39
C SER A 51 -30.33 -8.52 -19.14
N PRO A 52 -31.43 -9.30 -19.16
CA PRO A 52 -31.39 -10.74 -18.98
C PRO A 52 -31.08 -11.45 -20.30
N ASP A 53 -30.51 -12.64 -20.18
CA ASP A 53 -30.45 -13.69 -21.20
C ASP A 53 -29.50 -13.50 -22.39
N ALA A 54 -28.22 -13.79 -22.15
CA ALA A 54 -27.33 -14.38 -23.15
C ALA A 54 -26.68 -15.64 -22.55
N GLY A 55 -26.99 -16.80 -23.13
CA GLY A 55 -26.63 -18.12 -22.64
C GLY A 55 -25.12 -18.31 -22.47
N LEU A 56 -24.72 -18.60 -21.23
CA LEU A 56 -23.37 -19.03 -20.88
C LEU A 56 -23.18 -20.49 -21.30
N SER A 57 -22.38 -20.68 -22.35
CA SER A 57 -21.66 -21.93 -22.55
C SER A 57 -20.79 -22.17 -21.31
N ALA A 58 -21.10 -23.22 -20.56
CA ALA A 58 -20.41 -23.62 -19.34
C ALA A 58 -19.00 -24.11 -19.68
N ALA A 59 -18.06 -23.19 -19.88
CA ALA A 59 -16.66 -23.45 -19.64
C ALA A 59 -16.48 -23.57 -18.12
N ALA A 60 -15.91 -24.68 -17.67
CA ALA A 60 -15.73 -25.01 -16.26
C ALA A 60 -15.15 -23.83 -15.48
N ALA A 61 -15.99 -23.18 -14.66
CA ALA A 61 -15.53 -22.18 -13.72
C ALA A 61 -14.56 -22.87 -12.75
N ALA A 62 -13.28 -22.50 -12.83
CA ALA A 62 -12.33 -22.84 -11.78
C ALA A 62 -12.92 -22.32 -10.46
N THR A 63 -13.30 -23.25 -9.59
CA THR A 63 -13.88 -22.93 -8.28
C THR A 63 -12.83 -22.17 -7.49
N VAL A 64 -12.97 -20.84 -7.40
CA VAL A 64 -12.16 -20.03 -6.48
C VAL A 64 -12.32 -20.65 -5.08
N PRO A 65 -11.22 -21.05 -4.42
CA PRO A 65 -11.27 -21.67 -3.11
C PRO A 65 -12.10 -20.82 -2.15
N THR A 66 -13.06 -21.45 -1.48
CA THR A 66 -13.94 -20.75 -0.55
C THR A 66 -13.18 -20.41 0.73
N LEU A 67 -12.93 -19.12 0.94
CA LEU A 67 -12.31 -18.57 2.14
C LEU A 67 -13.12 -18.95 3.39
N ARG A 68 -12.52 -19.69 4.32
CA ARG A 68 -13.15 -20.00 5.61
C ARG A 68 -12.75 -19.00 6.70
N ARG A 69 -13.65 -18.76 7.64
CA ARG A 69 -13.51 -17.72 8.67
C ARG A 69 -13.90 -18.23 10.05
N GLY A 70 -13.45 -17.50 11.07
CA GLY A 70 -13.68 -17.80 12.48
C GLY A 70 -12.41 -18.26 13.20
N PRO A 71 -12.50 -18.50 14.53
CA PRO A 71 -11.35 -18.76 15.39
C PRO A 71 -10.49 -19.97 15.00
N GLY A 72 -11.06 -20.94 14.27
CA GLY A 72 -10.36 -22.15 13.82
C GLY A 72 -9.64 -22.03 12.47
N TYR A 73 -9.66 -20.85 11.85
CA TYR A 73 -9.00 -20.59 10.56
C TYR A 73 -7.94 -19.48 10.73
N PRO A 74 -6.95 -19.39 9.82
CA PRO A 74 -6.00 -18.27 9.81
C PRO A 74 -6.72 -16.91 9.71
N PRO A 75 -6.07 -15.78 9.99
CA PRO A 75 -6.65 -14.46 9.76
C PRO A 75 -6.51 -14.00 8.31
N VAL A 76 -7.31 -13.04 7.87
CA VAL A 76 -7.15 -12.34 6.58
C VAL A 76 -6.43 -11.02 6.83
N LEU A 77 -5.35 -10.78 6.11
CA LEU A 77 -4.64 -9.50 6.16
C LEU A 77 -5.03 -8.64 4.95
N ALA A 78 -5.20 -7.35 5.18
CA ALA A 78 -5.29 -6.34 4.14
C ALA A 78 -3.97 -5.56 4.11
N TYR A 79 -3.28 -5.59 2.99
CA TYR A 79 -2.05 -4.86 2.77
C TYR A 79 -2.34 -3.58 1.99
N TYR A 80 -1.86 -2.47 2.52
CA TYR A 80 -1.75 -1.21 1.78
C TYR A 80 -0.26 -0.99 1.47
N ILE A 81 0.12 -1.19 0.20
CA ILE A 81 1.50 -1.13 -0.26
C ILE A 81 1.68 0.14 -1.10
N THR A 82 2.50 1.07 -0.61
CA THR A 82 2.73 2.37 -1.25
C THR A 82 4.10 2.48 -1.90
N GLY A 83 4.22 3.24 -2.99
CA GLY A 83 5.49 3.65 -3.57
C GLY A 83 5.38 5.01 -4.26
N GLY A 84 6.51 5.58 -4.65
CA GLY A 84 6.56 6.83 -5.40
C GLY A 84 7.27 6.67 -6.75
N HIS A 85 8.00 7.71 -7.13
CA HIS A 85 8.79 7.73 -8.35
C HIS A 85 9.82 6.58 -8.39
N GLY A 86 9.79 5.77 -9.44
CA GLY A 86 10.75 4.67 -9.64
C GLY A 86 10.45 3.39 -8.85
N ASP A 87 9.43 3.39 -7.99
CA ASP A 87 9.16 2.28 -7.07
C ASP A 87 8.31 1.16 -7.68
N CYS A 88 7.89 1.27 -8.95
CA CYS A 88 7.02 0.28 -9.60
C CYS A 88 7.56 -1.16 -9.46
N LEU A 89 8.88 -1.36 -9.62
CA LEU A 89 9.51 -2.67 -9.49
C LEU A 89 9.61 -3.14 -8.03
N ARG A 90 9.90 -2.21 -7.11
CA ARG A 90 10.02 -2.50 -5.68
C ARG A 90 8.69 -2.90 -5.07
N VAL A 91 7.62 -2.16 -5.39
CA VAL A 91 6.24 -2.51 -5.00
C VAL A 91 5.85 -3.87 -5.56
N THR A 92 6.22 -4.18 -6.81
CA THR A 92 5.96 -5.49 -7.43
C THR A 92 6.71 -6.62 -6.70
N ARG A 93 8.00 -6.44 -6.41
CA ARG A 93 8.81 -7.40 -5.64
C ARG A 93 8.24 -7.62 -4.25
N LEU A 94 7.87 -6.55 -3.56
CA LEU A 94 7.27 -6.60 -2.24
C LEU A 94 5.93 -7.33 -2.25
N LEU A 95 5.05 -7.04 -3.20
CA LEU A 95 3.79 -7.77 -3.39
C LEU A 95 4.05 -9.27 -3.50
N LYS A 96 4.97 -9.70 -4.38
CA LYS A 96 5.34 -11.12 -4.52
C LYS A 96 5.87 -11.73 -3.23
N ALA A 97 6.62 -10.95 -2.44
CA ALA A 97 7.19 -11.39 -1.17
C ALA A 97 6.12 -11.68 -0.10
N VAL A 98 5.08 -10.84 -0.03
CA VAL A 98 4.00 -10.96 0.97
C VAL A 98 2.75 -11.68 0.47
N TYR A 99 2.70 -12.05 -0.82
CA TYR A 99 1.48 -12.58 -1.44
C TYR A 99 1.04 -13.91 -0.84
N HIS A 100 -0.28 -13.99 -0.66
CA HIS A 100 -1.03 -15.15 -0.20
C HIS A 100 -2.47 -14.96 -0.66
N PRO A 101 -3.13 -15.97 -1.27
CA PRO A 101 -4.45 -15.86 -1.89
C PRO A 101 -5.57 -15.46 -0.92
N ARG A 102 -5.38 -15.78 0.36
CA ARG A 102 -6.31 -15.44 1.44
C ARG A 102 -6.39 -13.94 1.74
N ASN A 103 -5.30 -13.21 1.53
CA ASN A 103 -5.16 -11.80 1.91
C ASN A 103 -5.67 -10.87 0.81
N ARG A 104 -5.79 -9.58 1.13
CA ARG A 104 -6.18 -8.50 0.21
C ARG A 104 -5.03 -7.52 0.03
N TYR A 105 -4.84 -7.02 -1.18
CA TYR A 105 -3.76 -6.10 -1.51
C TYR A 105 -4.30 -4.88 -2.23
N LEU A 106 -3.93 -3.70 -1.73
CA LEU A 106 -4.16 -2.43 -2.40
C LEU A 106 -2.81 -1.77 -2.64
N LEU A 107 -2.45 -1.65 -3.91
CA LEU A 107 -1.22 -1.01 -4.36
C LEU A 107 -1.50 0.45 -4.72
N HIS A 108 -0.63 1.34 -4.28
CA HIS A 108 -0.72 2.76 -4.56
C HIS A 108 0.63 3.33 -4.95
N LEU A 109 0.71 3.91 -6.14
CA LEU A 109 1.82 4.78 -6.49
C LEU A 109 1.34 6.22 -6.39
N ASP A 110 2.07 7.04 -5.65
CA ASP A 110 1.72 8.43 -5.38
C ASP A 110 1.77 9.32 -6.65
N ALA A 111 1.50 10.62 -6.49
CA ALA A 111 1.50 11.56 -7.60
C ALA A 111 2.92 11.83 -8.16
N GLY A 112 3.98 11.45 -7.46
CA GLY A 112 5.36 11.50 -7.94
C GLY A 112 5.70 10.40 -8.94
N ALA A 113 4.97 9.29 -8.92
CA ALA A 113 5.14 8.24 -9.92
C ALA A 113 4.66 8.68 -11.32
N GLY A 114 5.36 8.21 -12.36
CA GLY A 114 4.97 8.50 -13.74
C GLY A 114 3.65 7.84 -14.14
N ALA A 115 2.92 8.43 -15.09
CA ALA A 115 1.72 7.79 -15.66
C ALA A 115 2.04 6.40 -16.24
N TYR A 116 3.20 6.26 -16.88
CA TYR A 116 3.70 4.99 -17.38
C TYR A 116 3.89 3.95 -16.27
N GLU A 117 4.45 4.33 -15.12
CA GLU A 117 4.67 3.41 -13.99
C GLU A 117 3.35 2.89 -13.42
N ARG A 118 2.36 3.77 -13.24
CA ARG A 118 1.02 3.38 -12.79
C ARG A 118 0.35 2.41 -13.76
N VAL A 119 0.41 2.70 -15.06
CA VAL A 119 -0.12 1.80 -16.10
C VAL A 119 0.64 0.47 -16.11
N ARG A 120 1.97 0.50 -15.97
CA ARG A 120 2.80 -0.69 -15.92
C ARG A 120 2.43 -1.58 -14.73
N LEU A 121 2.29 -1.01 -13.54
CA LEU A 121 1.89 -1.74 -12.34
C LEU A 121 0.49 -2.36 -12.51
N ALA A 122 -0.47 -1.60 -13.03
CA ALA A 122 -1.83 -2.09 -13.29
C ALA A 122 -1.85 -3.21 -14.36
N SER A 123 -1.09 -3.06 -15.44
CA SER A 123 -0.96 -4.08 -16.48
C SER A 123 -0.29 -5.35 -15.96
N TYR A 124 0.73 -5.19 -15.11
CA TYR A 124 1.40 -6.31 -14.46
C TYR A 124 0.43 -7.12 -13.57
N VAL A 125 -0.34 -6.45 -12.71
CA VAL A 125 -1.34 -7.12 -11.87
C VAL A 125 -2.39 -7.86 -12.72
N ARG A 126 -2.74 -7.34 -13.89
CA ARG A 126 -3.69 -7.97 -14.83
C ARG A 126 -3.06 -9.07 -15.70
N SER A 127 -1.74 -9.19 -15.78
CA SER A 127 -1.09 -10.24 -16.55
C SER A 127 -0.78 -11.49 -15.72
N GLU A 128 -0.69 -11.34 -14.40
CA GLU A 128 -0.38 -12.44 -13.49
C GLU A 128 -1.62 -13.31 -13.23
N GLN A 129 -1.56 -14.57 -13.68
CA GLN A 129 -2.69 -15.49 -13.62
C GLN A 129 -3.18 -15.71 -12.17
N VAL A 130 -2.25 -15.85 -11.22
CA VAL A 130 -2.57 -16.04 -9.80
C VAL A 130 -3.39 -14.86 -9.26
N PHE A 131 -3.03 -13.63 -9.62
CA PHE A 131 -3.73 -12.44 -9.13
C PHE A 131 -5.12 -12.28 -9.78
N LEU A 132 -5.24 -12.64 -11.06
CA LEU A 132 -6.52 -12.66 -11.76
C LEU A 132 -7.49 -13.69 -11.15
N GLU A 133 -7.01 -14.90 -10.89
CA GLU A 133 -7.87 -16.01 -10.46
C GLU A 133 -8.41 -15.81 -9.03
N TYR A 134 -7.59 -15.30 -8.11
CA TYR A 134 -8.03 -14.98 -6.74
C TYR A 134 -8.68 -13.60 -6.62
N GLY A 135 -8.47 -12.71 -7.60
CA GLY A 135 -9.09 -11.38 -7.64
C GLY A 135 -8.83 -10.52 -6.40
N ASN A 136 -7.68 -10.69 -5.76
CA ASN A 136 -7.38 -10.13 -4.44
C ASN A 136 -6.33 -9.01 -4.43
N VAL A 137 -5.87 -8.57 -5.60
CA VAL A 137 -4.92 -7.47 -5.78
C VAL A 137 -5.57 -6.34 -6.56
N HIS A 138 -5.55 -5.14 -6.00
CA HIS A 138 -6.11 -3.93 -6.60
C HIS A 138 -5.06 -2.83 -6.67
N VAL A 139 -5.20 -1.95 -7.67
CA VAL A 139 -4.30 -0.81 -7.87
C VAL A 139 -5.12 0.47 -7.87
N ILE A 140 -4.72 1.46 -7.07
CA ILE A 140 -5.30 2.80 -7.11
C ILE A 140 -4.86 3.49 -8.41
N GLY A 141 -5.83 3.87 -9.25
CA GLY A 141 -5.53 4.47 -10.57
C GLY A 141 -4.98 5.91 -10.49
N LYS A 142 -5.45 6.70 -9.53
CA LYS A 142 -5.04 8.09 -9.33
C LYS A 142 -4.09 8.18 -8.13
N GLY A 143 -2.85 8.57 -8.37
CA GLY A 143 -1.89 8.84 -7.30
C GLY A 143 -2.33 10.04 -6.46
N ASP A 144 -2.20 9.91 -5.14
CA ASP A 144 -2.41 11.03 -4.22
C ASP A 144 -1.12 11.83 -4.10
N ALA A 145 -1.21 13.14 -3.92
CA ALA A 145 -0.05 13.94 -3.59
C ALA A 145 0.36 13.63 -2.14
N ILE A 146 1.64 13.29 -1.93
CA ILE A 146 2.15 12.86 -0.62
C ILE A 146 3.56 13.44 -0.38
N ASP A 147 3.78 13.98 0.82
CA ASP A 147 5.11 14.04 1.45
C ASP A 147 5.06 13.15 2.69
N GLY A 148 5.97 12.17 2.78
CA GLY A 148 5.99 11.18 3.86
C GLY A 148 6.20 11.77 5.26
N ARG A 149 6.72 13.00 5.35
CA ARG A 149 6.90 13.74 6.60
C ARG A 149 5.67 14.53 7.00
N GLY A 150 4.72 14.71 6.08
CA GLY A 150 3.56 15.56 6.26
C GLY A 150 2.27 14.82 6.63
N PRO A 151 1.21 15.54 6.95
CA PRO A 151 -0.12 14.98 7.23
C PRO A 151 -0.79 14.31 6.02
N SER A 152 -0.39 14.64 4.80
CA SER A 152 -0.79 13.90 3.58
C SER A 152 -0.45 12.42 3.67
N ALA A 153 0.63 12.05 4.38
CA ALA A 153 1.00 10.67 4.65
C ALA A 153 -0.04 9.90 5.48
N VAL A 154 -0.77 10.57 6.38
CA VAL A 154 -1.88 10.01 7.16
C VAL A 154 -3.14 9.93 6.32
N ALA A 155 -3.42 11.00 5.56
CA ALA A 155 -4.57 11.05 4.66
C ALA A 155 -4.54 9.91 3.62
N ALA A 156 -3.36 9.62 3.05
CA ALA A 156 -3.17 8.51 2.12
C ALA A 156 -3.47 7.14 2.75
N VAL A 157 -3.01 6.89 3.99
CA VAL A 157 -3.32 5.63 4.69
C VAL A 157 -4.82 5.51 4.96
N LEU A 158 -5.49 6.59 5.36
CA LEU A 158 -6.94 6.57 5.59
C LEU A 158 -7.74 6.42 4.29
N HIS A 159 -7.26 6.99 3.18
CA HIS A 159 -7.84 6.78 1.85
C HIS A 159 -7.73 5.31 1.43
N GLY A 160 -6.53 4.72 1.53
CA GLY A 160 -6.31 3.31 1.25
C GLY A 160 -7.15 2.39 2.14
N ALA A 161 -7.23 2.69 3.45
CA ALA A 161 -8.09 2.00 4.39
C ALA A 161 -9.58 2.08 4.01
N ALA A 162 -10.07 3.27 3.65
CA ALA A 162 -11.46 3.45 3.23
C ALA A 162 -11.79 2.66 1.96
N VAL A 163 -10.84 2.57 1.01
CA VAL A 163 -10.98 1.72 -0.17
C VAL A 163 -11.03 0.24 0.22
N LEU A 164 -10.08 -0.23 1.03
CA LEU A 164 -10.01 -1.63 1.50
C LEU A 164 -11.25 -2.05 2.29
N LEU A 165 -11.84 -1.16 3.08
CA LEU A 165 -13.11 -1.42 3.78
C LEU A 165 -14.29 -1.65 2.82
N ARG A 166 -14.25 -1.02 1.63
CA ARG A 166 -15.30 -1.11 0.60
C ARG A 166 -15.11 -2.27 -0.38
N ILE A 167 -13.88 -2.52 -0.83
CA ILE A 167 -13.59 -3.56 -1.85
C ILE A 167 -13.34 -4.95 -1.25
N GLY A 168 -13.04 -5.01 0.05
CA GLY A 168 -12.83 -6.26 0.79
C GLY A 168 -13.51 -6.17 2.15
N ALA A 169 -14.77 -6.60 2.24
CA ALA A 169 -15.56 -6.40 3.46
C ALA A 169 -15.12 -7.26 4.67
N GLU A 170 -14.21 -8.22 4.52
CA GLU A 170 -13.96 -9.22 5.57
C GLU A 170 -12.48 -9.59 5.72
N TRP A 171 -11.70 -8.61 6.17
CA TRP A 171 -10.32 -8.78 6.62
C TRP A 171 -10.19 -8.50 8.13
N ASP A 172 -9.15 -9.02 8.78
CA ASP A 172 -8.96 -8.91 10.24
C ASP A 172 -8.01 -7.76 10.60
N TRP A 173 -6.90 -7.62 9.88
CA TRP A 173 -5.89 -6.58 10.11
C TRP A 173 -5.48 -5.83 8.84
N LEU A 174 -5.25 -4.54 8.98
CA LEU A 174 -4.59 -3.67 8.00
C LEU A 174 -3.09 -3.60 8.33
N VAL A 175 -2.26 -3.94 7.34
CA VAL A 175 -0.79 -3.81 7.38
C VAL A 175 -0.38 -2.76 6.35
N THR A 176 0.33 -1.72 6.78
CA THR A 176 0.85 -0.68 5.89
C THR A 176 2.32 -0.94 5.59
N LEU A 177 2.69 -0.92 4.31
CA LEU A 177 4.06 -1.09 3.84
C LEU A 177 4.37 -0.05 2.75
N ASP A 178 5.61 0.41 2.68
CA ASP A 178 6.14 1.18 1.57
C ASP A 178 7.14 0.37 0.73
N ALA A 179 7.58 0.94 -0.40
CA ALA A 179 8.52 0.30 -1.32
C ALA A 179 9.91 0.04 -0.71
N ALA A 180 10.22 0.64 0.43
CA ALA A 180 11.45 0.45 1.19
C ALA A 180 11.30 -0.60 2.29
N ASP A 181 10.16 -1.28 2.39
CA ASP A 181 9.91 -2.30 3.38
C ASP A 181 10.04 -3.71 2.83
N TYR A 182 10.35 -4.68 3.71
CA TYR A 182 10.44 -6.09 3.33
C TYR A 182 10.08 -7.06 4.47
N PRO A 183 9.43 -8.20 4.20
CA PRO A 183 9.12 -9.19 5.22
C PRO A 183 10.37 -9.96 5.67
N LEU A 184 10.43 -10.28 6.97
CA LEU A 184 11.44 -11.14 7.61
C LEU A 184 10.88 -12.52 8.02
N VAL A 185 9.63 -12.79 7.64
CA VAL A 185 8.94 -14.07 7.84
C VAL A 185 8.12 -14.40 6.60
N THR A 186 7.85 -15.68 6.36
CA THR A 186 6.99 -16.09 5.24
C THR A 186 5.53 -15.63 5.48
N PRO A 187 4.70 -15.47 4.43
CA PRO A 187 3.27 -15.18 4.59
C PRO A 187 2.57 -16.18 5.50
N ASP A 188 2.89 -17.47 5.36
CA ASP A 188 2.37 -18.53 6.22
C ASP A 188 2.80 -18.36 7.69
N ASP A 189 4.08 -18.08 7.95
CA ASP A 189 4.59 -17.83 9.30
C ASP A 189 3.89 -16.63 9.97
N LEU A 190 3.63 -15.56 9.21
CA LEU A 190 2.90 -14.39 9.71
C LEU A 190 1.44 -14.71 10.03
N LEU A 191 0.76 -15.43 9.13
CA LEU A 191 -0.62 -15.89 9.35
C LEU A 191 -0.73 -16.80 10.56
N TYR A 192 0.24 -17.71 10.74
CA TYR A 192 0.35 -18.57 11.91
C TYR A 192 0.56 -17.74 13.18
N ALA A 193 1.50 -16.80 13.19
CA ALA A 193 1.78 -15.99 14.37
C ALA A 193 0.56 -15.15 14.79
N LEU A 194 -0.11 -14.50 13.83
CA LEU A 194 -1.32 -13.72 14.11
C LEU A 194 -2.52 -14.60 14.49
N SER A 195 -2.54 -15.88 14.14
CA SER A 195 -3.58 -16.80 14.63
C SER A 195 -3.49 -17.08 16.14
N SER A 196 -2.33 -16.81 16.76
CA SER A 196 -2.10 -17.04 18.20
C SER A 196 -2.66 -15.94 19.12
N VAL A 197 -3.17 -14.84 18.55
CA VAL A 197 -3.66 -13.69 19.30
C VAL A 197 -5.11 -13.31 18.92
N PRO A 198 -5.85 -12.63 19.83
CA PRO A 198 -7.18 -12.11 19.50
C PRO A 198 -7.18 -11.14 18.33
N ARG A 199 -8.15 -11.30 17.42
CA ARG A 199 -8.25 -10.54 16.15
C ARG A 199 -8.63 -9.07 16.28
N ASP A 200 -9.07 -8.67 17.48
CA ASP A 200 -9.46 -7.31 17.80
C ASP A 200 -8.33 -6.48 18.44
N LEU A 201 -7.12 -7.05 18.51
CA LEU A 201 -5.92 -6.32 18.97
C LEU A 201 -5.33 -5.45 17.86
N ASN A 202 -4.82 -4.29 18.26
CA ASN A 202 -3.95 -3.45 17.44
C ASN A 202 -2.51 -3.62 17.89
N PHE A 203 -1.56 -3.48 16.97
CA PHE A 203 -0.13 -3.44 17.27
C PHE A 203 0.39 -2.06 16.89
N ILE A 204 0.43 -1.19 17.89
CA ILE A 204 0.77 0.22 17.74
C ILE A 204 1.83 0.51 18.78
N ASP A 205 3.07 0.68 18.33
CA ASP A 205 4.13 1.24 19.18
C ASP A 205 3.78 2.69 19.54
N HIS A 206 3.83 3.00 20.82
CA HIS A 206 3.44 4.29 21.37
C HIS A 206 4.11 4.59 22.71
N ARG A 207 4.37 5.88 22.93
CA ARG A 207 4.75 6.48 24.20
C ARG A 207 4.09 7.85 24.33
N ALA A 208 3.86 8.28 25.56
CA ALA A 208 3.37 9.63 25.81
C ALA A 208 4.38 10.64 25.24
N ASP A 209 3.89 11.63 24.51
CA ASP A 209 4.74 12.67 23.98
C ASP A 209 5.15 13.66 25.07
N SER A 210 6.44 13.92 25.18
CA SER A 210 7.05 14.78 26.21
C SER A 210 7.36 16.19 25.70
N GLU A 211 7.14 16.47 24.41
CA GLU A 211 7.38 17.79 23.84
C GLU A 211 6.26 18.74 24.26
N ASN A 212 6.65 19.97 24.62
CA ASN A 212 5.68 21.00 25.03
C ASN A 212 5.16 21.82 23.85
N HIS A 213 5.89 21.80 22.73
CA HIS A 213 5.56 22.52 21.53
C HIS A 213 6.03 21.77 20.29
N HIS A 214 5.28 21.89 19.20
CA HIS A 214 5.62 21.28 17.92
C HIS A 214 5.71 22.34 16.82
N VAL A 215 6.59 22.08 15.85
CA VAL A 215 6.74 22.92 14.67
C VAL A 215 5.47 22.85 13.82
N VAL A 216 5.01 24.00 13.35
CA VAL A 216 3.88 24.08 12.43
C VAL A 216 4.40 23.98 11.00
N VAL A 217 3.88 23.02 10.25
CA VAL A 217 4.20 22.82 8.82
C VAL A 217 2.99 23.05 7.95
N LEU A 218 3.21 23.50 6.72
CA LEU A 218 2.22 23.52 5.66
C LEU A 218 2.54 22.38 4.69
N ASP A 219 1.65 21.40 4.67
CA ASP A 219 1.68 20.31 3.70
C ASP A 219 0.74 20.64 2.54
N GLN A 220 1.32 21.16 1.46
CA GLN A 220 0.56 21.56 0.26
C GLN A 220 -0.07 20.37 -0.46
N ASN A 221 0.40 19.14 -0.19
CA ASN A 221 -0.12 17.93 -0.81
C ASN A 221 -1.57 17.63 -0.41
N LEU A 222 -2.05 18.18 0.71
CA LEU A 222 -3.48 18.11 1.08
C LEU A 222 -4.39 18.95 0.15
N LEU A 223 -3.81 19.91 -0.59
CA LEU A 223 -4.54 20.89 -1.39
C LEU A 223 -4.27 20.77 -2.90
N GLN A 224 -3.29 19.95 -3.29
CA GLN A 224 -2.80 19.86 -4.67
C GLN A 224 -2.79 18.42 -5.16
N SER A 225 -2.56 18.24 -6.47
CA SER A 225 -2.53 16.93 -7.13
C SER A 225 -1.13 16.45 -7.51
N THR A 226 -0.09 17.17 -7.09
CA THR A 226 1.32 16.87 -7.37
C THR A 226 2.11 16.88 -6.07
N ASN A 227 3.10 15.99 -5.96
CA ASN A 227 3.98 15.98 -4.80
C ASN A 227 4.71 17.32 -4.66
N ALA A 228 4.71 17.87 -3.45
CA ALA A 228 5.39 19.09 -3.08
C ALA A 228 6.08 18.91 -1.73
N GLU A 229 7.21 19.59 -1.52
CA GLU A 229 7.88 19.56 -0.22
C GLU A 229 7.06 20.31 0.84
N ILE A 230 7.07 19.77 2.06
CA ILE A 230 6.51 20.49 3.22
C ILE A 230 7.22 21.82 3.43
N SER A 231 6.44 22.86 3.71
CA SER A 231 6.95 24.19 4.04
C SER A 231 6.89 24.44 5.53
N PHE A 232 7.97 24.94 6.12
CA PHE A 232 8.04 25.23 7.55
C PHE A 232 7.51 26.62 7.85
N SER A 233 6.67 26.73 8.88
CA SER A 233 6.32 28.02 9.49
C SER A 233 7.34 28.39 10.57
N SER A 234 7.51 29.67 10.86
CA SER A 234 8.29 30.14 12.01
C SER A 234 7.57 29.94 13.36
N GLY A 235 6.29 29.58 13.32
CA GLY A 235 5.46 29.38 14.51
C GLY A 235 5.56 27.97 15.09
N HIS A 236 5.29 27.88 16.40
CA HIS A 236 5.14 26.63 17.14
C HIS A 236 3.72 26.54 17.70
N ARG A 237 3.23 25.32 17.89
CA ARG A 237 1.95 25.03 18.53
C ARG A 237 2.21 24.39 19.88
N GLU A 238 1.57 24.92 20.92
CA GLU A 238 1.58 24.35 22.27
C GLU A 238 0.81 23.02 22.31
N LYS A 239 1.20 22.16 23.25
CA LYS A 239 0.51 20.90 23.50
C LYS A 239 -0.98 21.14 23.82
N PRO A 240 -1.91 20.37 23.23
CA PRO A 240 -3.33 20.57 23.46
C PRO A 240 -3.75 20.11 24.87
N ASP A 241 -4.69 20.84 25.47
CA ASP A 241 -5.27 20.48 26.78
C ASP A 241 -6.42 19.47 26.67
N ALA A 242 -6.99 19.31 25.47
CA ALA A 242 -8.22 18.53 25.26
C ALA A 242 -7.98 17.00 25.13
N PHE A 243 -6.74 16.59 24.85
CA PHE A 243 -6.36 15.19 24.67
C PHE A 243 -4.84 15.01 24.87
N GLU A 244 -4.43 13.81 25.24
CA GLU A 244 -3.02 13.50 25.43
C GLU A 244 -2.36 13.11 24.10
N LEU A 245 -1.21 13.71 23.78
CA LEU A 245 -0.43 13.34 22.61
C LEU A 245 0.40 12.08 22.88
N PHE A 246 0.36 11.17 21.93
CA PHE A 246 1.22 9.98 21.91
C PHE A 246 1.95 9.92 20.58
N ARG A 247 3.20 9.45 20.63
CA ARG A 247 4.03 9.21 19.45
C ARG A 247 4.65 7.82 19.47
N GLY A 248 5.02 7.29 18.31
CA GLY A 248 5.72 6.01 18.21
C GLY A 248 5.99 5.65 16.76
N SER A 249 6.17 4.36 16.49
CA SER A 249 6.44 3.88 15.13
C SER A 249 5.36 4.33 14.13
N PRO A 250 5.73 4.85 12.94
CA PRO A 250 4.79 5.22 11.90
C PRO A 250 4.14 4.02 11.17
N TRP A 251 4.48 2.78 11.58
CA TRP A 251 4.11 1.54 10.89
C TRP A 251 3.26 0.62 11.79
N PRO A 252 2.00 0.96 12.05
CA PRO A 252 1.14 0.14 12.90
C PRO A 252 0.48 -1.00 12.11
N ILE A 253 0.13 -2.07 12.82
CA ILE A 253 -0.81 -3.10 12.33
C ILE A 253 -2.16 -2.87 13.02
N LEU A 254 -3.16 -2.51 12.25
CA LEU A 254 -4.44 -2.02 12.77
C LEU A 254 -5.53 -3.09 12.64
N SER A 255 -6.25 -3.38 13.72
CA SER A 255 -7.46 -4.19 13.64
C SER A 255 -8.50 -3.50 12.75
N ARG A 256 -9.32 -4.30 12.05
CA ARG A 256 -10.41 -3.76 11.24
C ARG A 256 -11.33 -2.82 12.01
N ALA A 257 -11.69 -3.17 13.25
CA ALA A 257 -12.57 -2.35 14.08
C ALA A 257 -11.97 -0.97 14.39
N PHE A 258 -10.66 -0.89 14.61
CA PHE A 258 -9.98 0.39 14.81
C PHE A 258 -9.87 1.18 13.50
N THR A 259 -9.56 0.51 12.40
CA THR A 259 -9.55 1.16 11.08
C THR A 259 -10.92 1.74 10.71
N GLU A 260 -12.00 1.00 10.93
CA GLU A 260 -13.38 1.48 10.75
C GLU A 260 -13.67 2.70 11.62
N HIS A 261 -13.19 2.70 12.86
CA HIS A 261 -13.32 3.84 13.76
C HIS A 261 -12.60 5.09 13.24
N CYS A 262 -11.35 4.96 12.78
CA CYS A 262 -10.59 6.09 12.22
C CYS A 262 -11.23 6.65 10.94
N VAL A 263 -11.76 5.78 10.08
CA VAL A 263 -12.38 6.18 8.80
C VAL A 263 -13.79 6.75 8.99
N ALA A 264 -14.65 6.08 9.76
CA ALA A 264 -16.04 6.52 9.98
C ALA A 264 -16.15 7.64 11.01
N ALA A 265 -15.19 7.72 11.94
CA ALA A 265 -15.10 8.71 13.02
C ALA A 265 -16.43 8.95 13.76
N PRO A 266 -17.04 7.93 14.39
CA PRO A 266 -18.38 8.03 14.95
C PRO A 266 -18.48 8.99 16.15
N ASP A 267 -17.40 9.22 16.89
CA ASP A 267 -17.33 10.02 18.12
C ASP A 267 -16.56 11.35 17.94
N ASN A 268 -16.35 11.77 16.70
CA ASN A 268 -15.60 12.98 16.29
C ASN A 268 -14.13 13.03 16.68
N LEU A 269 -13.62 12.21 17.61
CA LEU A 269 -12.21 12.22 18.01
C LEU A 269 -11.26 12.07 16.81
N PRO A 270 -11.42 11.09 15.90
CA PRO A 270 -10.55 11.01 14.72
C PRO A 270 -10.64 12.24 13.80
N ARG A 271 -11.80 12.90 13.69
CA ARG A 271 -11.95 14.14 12.89
C ARG A 271 -11.21 15.31 13.55
N THR A 272 -11.38 15.49 14.86
CA THR A 272 -10.66 16.52 15.62
C THR A 272 -9.15 16.34 15.51
N LEU A 273 -8.67 15.10 15.64
CA LEU A 273 -7.26 14.80 15.50
C LEU A 273 -6.75 15.02 14.08
N LEU A 274 -7.53 14.71 13.03
CA LEU A 274 -7.13 15.04 11.65
C LEU A 274 -6.98 16.55 11.42
N ILE A 275 -7.86 17.36 12.01
CA ILE A 275 -7.76 18.83 11.96
C ILE A 275 -6.52 19.29 12.74
N TYR A 276 -6.27 18.72 13.91
CA TYR A 276 -5.08 19.04 14.69
C TYR A 276 -3.80 18.72 13.92
N PHE A 277 -3.68 17.50 13.41
CA PHE A 277 -2.48 17.03 12.74
C PHE A 277 -2.31 17.57 11.32
N SER A 278 -3.25 18.35 10.76
CA SER A 278 -3.16 18.89 9.39
C SER A 278 -1.93 19.77 9.14
N ASN A 279 -1.31 20.27 10.21
CA ASN A 279 -0.15 21.16 10.15
C ASN A 279 1.00 20.65 11.05
N THR A 280 1.12 19.34 11.24
CA THR A 280 2.12 18.72 12.13
C THR A 280 3.14 17.91 11.34
N LEU A 281 4.42 18.05 11.68
CA LEU A 281 5.50 17.23 11.13
C LEU A 281 5.39 15.79 11.66
N GLU A 282 5.77 14.80 10.84
CA GLU A 282 5.77 13.39 11.21
C GLU A 282 4.40 12.88 11.70
N ALA A 283 3.30 13.44 11.17
CA ALA A 283 1.94 13.15 11.64
C ALA A 283 1.59 11.66 11.71
N ARG A 284 2.24 10.80 10.91
CA ARG A 284 2.07 9.33 10.93
C ARG A 284 2.58 8.69 12.23
N GLU A 285 3.56 9.29 12.89
CA GLU A 285 4.06 8.85 14.20
C GLU A 285 3.10 9.19 15.34
N PHE A 286 2.14 10.09 15.12
CA PHE A 286 1.26 10.59 16.17
C PHE A 286 -0.20 10.18 16.02
N TYR A 287 -0.73 10.17 14.79
CA TYR A 287 -2.17 10.11 14.57
C TYR A 287 -2.81 8.86 15.17
N PHE A 288 -2.34 7.67 14.78
CA PHE A 288 -2.96 6.41 15.22
C PHE A 288 -2.73 6.15 16.71
N GLN A 289 -1.57 6.53 17.22
CA GLN A 289 -1.17 6.47 18.63
C GLN A 289 -2.11 7.32 19.48
N THR A 290 -2.34 8.57 19.05
CA THR A 290 -3.18 9.54 19.76
C THR A 290 -4.66 9.16 19.70
N VAL A 291 -5.17 8.70 18.54
CA VAL A 291 -6.55 8.18 18.43
C VAL A 291 -6.75 6.99 19.37
N MET A 292 -5.82 6.03 19.36
CA MET A 292 -5.90 4.83 20.19
C MET A 292 -5.87 5.17 21.68
N ALA A 293 -4.91 5.99 22.12
CA ALA A 293 -4.71 6.29 23.53
C ALA A 293 -5.87 7.08 24.15
N ASN A 294 -6.50 7.97 23.36
CA ASN A 294 -7.66 8.77 23.78
C ASN A 294 -9.00 8.07 23.53
N SER A 295 -9.00 6.81 23.04
CA SER A 295 -10.21 6.02 22.87
C SER A 295 -10.25 4.85 23.88
N PRO A 296 -11.12 4.90 24.91
CA PRO A 296 -11.19 3.85 25.94
C PRO A 296 -11.41 2.44 25.37
N ARG A 297 -12.12 2.35 24.24
CA ARG A 297 -12.41 1.10 23.54
C ARG A 297 -11.14 0.41 23.01
N PHE A 298 -10.19 1.20 22.51
CA PHE A 298 -9.00 0.67 21.82
C PHE A 298 -7.75 0.67 22.69
N ARG A 299 -7.69 1.52 23.72
CA ARG A 299 -6.59 1.56 24.68
C ARG A 299 -6.30 0.18 25.30
N ASN A 300 -7.35 -0.56 25.69
CA ASN A 300 -7.21 -1.90 26.29
C ASN A 300 -7.05 -3.02 25.25
N ARG A 301 -7.14 -2.70 23.95
CA ARG A 301 -7.04 -3.64 22.83
C ARG A 301 -5.83 -3.30 21.96
N THR A 302 -4.75 -2.82 22.58
CA THR A 302 -3.54 -2.43 21.87
C THR A 302 -2.32 -3.00 22.55
N VAL A 303 -1.47 -3.63 21.77
CA VAL A 303 -0.15 -4.11 22.15
C VAL A 303 0.87 -3.06 21.73
N ASN A 304 1.71 -2.63 22.66
CA ASN A 304 2.71 -1.60 22.44
C ASN A 304 3.96 -2.16 21.74
N HIS A 305 3.83 -2.50 20.45
CA HIS A 305 4.92 -3.04 19.63
C HIS A 305 4.61 -2.89 18.14
N SER A 306 5.62 -2.62 17.31
CA SER A 306 5.45 -2.43 15.85
C SER A 306 5.71 -3.71 15.03
N PHE A 307 6.43 -4.68 15.59
CA PHE A 307 6.97 -5.85 14.87
C PHE A 307 7.79 -5.49 13.63
N ARG A 308 8.36 -4.28 13.63
CA ARG A 308 9.27 -3.78 12.60
C ARG A 308 10.63 -3.46 13.21
N VAL A 309 11.69 -3.75 12.46
CA VAL A 309 13.06 -3.38 12.79
C VAL A 309 13.65 -2.48 11.73
N ASP A 310 14.48 -1.53 12.13
CA ASP A 310 15.20 -0.68 11.19
C ASP A 310 16.39 -1.41 10.56
N VAL A 311 16.59 -1.24 9.25
CA VAL A 311 17.73 -1.79 8.52
C VAL A 311 19.00 -1.06 8.98
N PRO A 312 20.00 -1.76 9.54
CA PRO A 312 21.25 -1.11 9.94
C PRO A 312 21.92 -0.47 8.71
N PRO A 313 22.45 0.76 8.82
CA PRO A 313 23.03 1.44 7.67
C PRO A 313 24.32 0.72 7.22
N PRO A 314 24.70 0.83 5.94
CA PRO A 314 25.87 0.13 5.39
C PRO A 314 27.21 0.50 6.05
N GLN A 315 27.27 1.65 6.71
CA GLN A 315 28.47 2.16 7.37
C GLN A 315 28.76 1.47 8.71
N ASP A 316 27.72 0.91 9.34
CA ASP A 316 27.80 0.40 10.71
C ASP A 316 28.23 -1.06 10.79
N ALA A 317 28.07 -1.83 9.70
CA ALA A 317 28.33 -3.25 9.67
C ALA A 317 28.50 -3.78 8.24
N ASP A 318 29.23 -4.89 8.10
CA ASP A 318 29.29 -5.62 6.83
C ASP A 318 27.93 -6.25 6.48
N GLN A 319 27.76 -6.67 5.22
CA GLN A 319 26.49 -7.19 4.72
C GLN A 319 26.02 -8.43 5.49
N LYS A 320 26.96 -9.27 5.97
CA LYS A 320 26.63 -10.47 6.73
C LYS A 320 26.06 -10.11 8.11
N ALA A 321 26.73 -9.22 8.85
CA ALA A 321 26.25 -8.78 10.16
C ALA A 321 24.93 -8.02 10.06
N ARG A 322 24.74 -7.20 9.01
CA ARG A 322 23.45 -6.54 8.72
C ARG A 322 22.33 -7.58 8.54
N TYR A 323 22.56 -8.62 7.74
CA TYR A 323 21.62 -9.71 7.56
C TYR A 323 21.32 -10.47 8.86
N ASP A 324 22.37 -10.85 9.60
CA ASP A 324 22.24 -11.61 10.85
C ASP A 324 21.46 -10.80 11.90
N ALA A 325 21.65 -9.48 11.96
CA ALA A 325 20.88 -8.57 12.83
C ALA A 325 19.39 -8.54 12.46
N LEU A 326 19.07 -8.46 11.16
CA LEU A 326 17.68 -8.46 10.67
C LEU A 326 16.97 -9.77 11.04
N VAL A 327 17.56 -10.92 10.69
CA VAL A 327 16.92 -12.24 10.90
C VAL A 327 16.84 -12.60 12.39
N SER A 328 17.81 -12.17 13.20
CA SER A 328 17.80 -12.43 14.64
C SER A 328 16.83 -11.55 15.44
N SER A 329 16.38 -10.42 14.88
CA SER A 329 15.47 -9.46 15.53
C SER A 329 14.17 -10.06 16.05
N GLY A 330 13.63 -11.07 15.35
CA GLY A 330 12.29 -11.61 15.63
C GLY A 330 11.14 -10.70 15.18
N ALA A 331 11.43 -9.63 14.44
CA ALA A 331 10.43 -8.78 13.79
C ALA A 331 9.77 -9.49 12.59
N ALA A 332 8.58 -9.03 12.22
CA ALA A 332 7.86 -9.52 11.04
C ALA A 332 8.33 -8.80 9.76
N PHE A 333 8.73 -7.53 9.88
CA PHE A 333 9.14 -6.69 8.76
C PHE A 333 10.41 -5.91 9.10
N ALA A 334 11.15 -5.51 8.07
CA ALA A 334 12.24 -4.57 8.15
C ALA A 334 12.07 -3.42 7.16
N GLY A 335 12.64 -2.27 7.47
CA GLY A 335 12.70 -1.10 6.59
C GLY A 335 13.68 -0.07 7.20
N ARG A 336 14.14 0.96 6.52
CA ARG A 336 13.99 1.21 5.09
C ARG A 336 15.20 0.63 4.35
N PHE A 337 14.96 -0.28 3.41
CA PHE A 337 15.97 -0.74 2.46
C PHE A 337 16.26 0.37 1.45
N GLY A 338 17.54 0.65 1.22
CA GLY A 338 17.99 1.53 0.14
C GLY A 338 18.27 0.73 -1.13
N ASP A 339 19.46 0.91 -1.70
CA ASP A 339 20.00 0.08 -2.80
C ASP A 339 20.57 -1.26 -2.27
N ASP A 340 19.79 -1.96 -1.46
CA ASP A 340 20.20 -3.17 -0.73
C ASP A 340 19.85 -4.47 -1.48
N GLU A 341 19.99 -4.48 -2.82
CA GLU A 341 19.56 -5.59 -3.68
C GLU A 341 20.13 -6.96 -3.27
N ALA A 342 21.42 -7.01 -2.92
CA ALA A 342 22.06 -8.24 -2.49
C ALA A 342 21.56 -8.73 -1.11
N LEU A 343 21.14 -7.81 -0.23
CA LEU A 343 20.54 -8.15 1.06
C LEU A 343 19.10 -8.65 0.88
N LEU A 344 18.31 -7.98 0.03
CA LEU A 344 16.96 -8.41 -0.35
C LEU A 344 16.98 -9.79 -1.01
N GLN A 345 17.93 -10.03 -1.92
CA GLN A 345 18.09 -11.34 -2.56
C GLN A 345 18.41 -12.44 -1.53
N ARG A 346 19.26 -12.14 -0.55
CA ARG A 346 19.58 -13.08 0.51
C ARG A 346 18.37 -13.39 1.41
N ILE A 347 17.53 -12.40 1.70
CA ILE A 347 16.26 -12.60 2.42
C ILE A 347 15.32 -13.49 1.60
N ASP A 348 15.24 -13.28 0.29
CA ASP A 348 14.41 -14.09 -0.61
C ASP A 348 14.81 -15.55 -0.59
N GLU A 349 16.10 -15.84 -0.70
CA GLU A 349 16.63 -17.19 -0.77
C GLU A 349 16.58 -17.91 0.59
N GLU A 350 17.09 -17.27 1.65
CA GLU A 350 17.31 -17.92 2.93
C GLU A 350 16.08 -17.86 3.87
N VAL A 351 15.29 -16.78 3.82
CA VAL A 351 14.14 -16.58 4.72
C VAL A 351 12.84 -16.99 4.02
N LEU A 352 12.57 -16.40 2.85
CA LEU A 352 11.29 -16.57 2.15
C LEU A 352 11.27 -17.84 1.28
N ARG A 353 12.45 -18.38 0.93
CA ARG A 353 12.61 -19.46 -0.05
C ARG A 353 11.90 -19.14 -1.37
N ARG A 354 11.91 -17.86 -1.75
CA ARG A 354 11.21 -17.37 -2.93
C ARG A 354 12.09 -17.58 -4.16
N PRO A 355 11.58 -18.18 -5.24
CA PRO A 355 12.31 -18.27 -6.50
C PRO A 355 12.48 -16.87 -7.11
N LEU A 356 13.48 -16.73 -7.98
CA LEU A 356 13.71 -15.49 -8.73
C LEU A 356 12.44 -15.12 -9.51
N ASP A 357 11.98 -13.88 -9.36
CA ASP A 357 10.74 -13.36 -9.96
C ASP A 357 9.44 -14.13 -9.63
N GLY A 358 9.44 -15.10 -8.72
CA GLY A 358 8.23 -15.80 -8.31
C GLY A 358 7.57 -15.23 -7.05
N ILE A 359 6.42 -15.79 -6.71
CA ILE A 359 5.68 -15.53 -5.46
C ILE A 359 6.29 -16.38 -4.33
N THR A 360 6.29 -15.86 -3.10
CA THR A 360 6.75 -16.62 -1.93
C THR A 360 5.91 -17.90 -1.78
N PRO A 361 6.52 -19.10 -1.75
CA PRO A 361 5.78 -20.34 -1.62
C PRO A 361 5.16 -20.46 -0.23
N GLY A 362 3.86 -20.80 -0.18
CA GLY A 362 3.14 -21.18 1.03
C GLY A 362 2.60 -22.60 0.93
N GLU A 363 1.96 -23.10 1.98
CA GLU A 363 1.31 -24.43 1.95
C GLU A 363 0.20 -24.51 0.90
N TRP A 364 -0.47 -23.39 0.61
CA TRP A 364 -1.44 -23.26 -0.47
C TRP A 364 -0.84 -23.44 -1.87
N CYS A 365 0.47 -23.24 -2.01
CA CYS A 365 1.24 -23.38 -3.24
C CYS A 365 2.31 -24.47 -3.04
N ALA A 366 1.86 -25.72 -3.05
CA ALA A 366 2.78 -26.86 -3.10
C ALA A 366 3.37 -26.94 -4.51
N VAL A 367 4.62 -26.48 -4.65
CA VAL A 367 5.41 -26.63 -5.89
C VAL A 367 5.43 -28.12 -6.27
N GLY A 368 4.84 -28.45 -7.41
CA GLY A 368 4.87 -29.81 -7.95
C GLY A 368 6.32 -30.25 -8.12
N SER A 369 6.66 -31.42 -7.59
CA SER A 369 7.95 -32.09 -7.78
C SER A 369 8.10 -32.57 -9.23
N GLY A 370 8.17 -31.64 -10.18
CA GLY A 370 8.61 -31.88 -11.55
C GLY A 370 10.13 -31.70 -11.62
N GLU A 371 10.80 -32.47 -12.47
CA GLU A 371 12.27 -32.57 -12.57
C GLU A 371 12.98 -31.25 -12.97
N ASP A 372 12.24 -30.20 -13.30
CA ASP A 372 12.74 -28.84 -13.52
C ASP A 372 12.27 -27.92 -12.38
N GLY A 373 13.17 -27.63 -11.44
CA GLY A 373 12.90 -27.00 -10.13
C GLY A 373 12.42 -25.54 -10.11
N ALA A 374 11.48 -25.16 -10.98
CA ALA A 374 10.79 -23.86 -10.98
C ALA A 374 9.32 -24.04 -11.39
N GLY A 375 8.55 -24.77 -10.58
CA GLY A 375 7.10 -24.83 -10.75
C GLY A 375 6.46 -23.51 -10.31
N GLU A 376 5.79 -22.82 -11.23
CA GLU A 376 4.90 -21.69 -10.89
C GLU A 376 3.83 -22.14 -9.89
N CYS A 377 3.42 -21.25 -8.97
CA CYS A 377 2.35 -21.54 -8.03
C CYS A 377 1.06 -21.87 -8.77
N SER A 378 0.70 -23.15 -8.83
CA SER A 378 -0.53 -23.59 -9.48
C SER A 378 -1.74 -23.17 -8.65
N VAL A 379 -2.76 -22.68 -9.34
CA VAL A 379 -3.99 -22.26 -8.68
C VAL A 379 -4.83 -23.48 -8.27
N GLY A 380 -5.54 -23.38 -7.15
CA GLY A 380 -6.44 -24.44 -6.66
C GLY A 380 -6.00 -25.14 -5.37
N GLY A 381 -4.91 -24.72 -4.73
CA GLY A 381 -4.53 -25.21 -3.40
C GLY A 381 -5.44 -24.72 -2.27
N ASN A 382 -5.33 -25.36 -1.11
CA ASN A 382 -6.10 -24.97 0.07
C ASN A 382 -5.56 -23.66 0.66
N ILE A 383 -6.29 -22.55 0.43
CA ILE A 383 -5.90 -21.21 0.91
C ILE A 383 -5.97 -21.03 2.44
N ASP A 384 -6.56 -21.98 3.16
CA ASP A 384 -6.58 -21.98 4.62
C ASP A 384 -5.46 -22.83 5.24
N ALA A 385 -4.71 -23.57 4.41
CA ALA A 385 -3.54 -24.30 4.86
C ALA A 385 -2.38 -23.32 5.07
N VAL A 386 -1.82 -23.33 6.28
CA VAL A 386 -0.72 -22.45 6.68
C VAL A 386 0.37 -23.28 7.34
N ARG A 387 1.59 -23.18 6.82
CA ARG A 387 2.76 -23.86 7.37
C ARG A 387 3.36 -23.08 8.55
N GLN A 388 3.62 -23.77 9.65
CA GLN A 388 4.31 -23.19 10.81
C GLN A 388 5.83 -23.45 10.76
N GLY A 389 6.60 -22.46 10.34
CA GLY A 389 8.06 -22.45 10.38
C GLY A 389 8.64 -22.11 11.76
N ALA A 390 9.97 -22.20 11.87
CA ALA A 390 10.67 -21.74 13.07
C ALA A 390 10.54 -20.21 13.28
N PRO A 391 10.63 -19.36 12.24
CA PRO A 391 10.38 -17.92 12.38
C PRO A 391 8.96 -17.62 12.86
N GLY A 392 7.93 -18.29 12.32
CA GLY A 392 6.54 -18.12 12.74
C GLY A 392 6.32 -18.50 14.21
N ARG A 393 6.94 -19.59 14.69
CA ARG A 393 6.89 -19.96 16.12
C ARG A 393 7.56 -18.93 17.02
N LYS A 394 8.70 -18.37 16.61
CA LYS A 394 9.38 -17.30 17.35
C LYS A 394 8.52 -16.05 17.43
N LEU A 395 7.93 -15.63 16.31
CA LEU A 395 7.03 -14.47 16.24
C LEU A 395 5.75 -14.68 17.06
N ALA A 396 5.14 -15.86 16.97
CA ALA A 396 3.98 -16.23 17.79
C ALA A 396 4.30 -16.18 19.29
N GLY A 397 5.46 -16.69 19.70
CA GLY A 397 5.93 -16.63 21.08
C GLY A 397 6.13 -15.19 21.57
N LEU A 398 6.68 -14.30 20.74
CA LEU A 398 6.81 -12.88 21.04
C LEU A 398 5.44 -12.21 21.19
N MET A 399 4.52 -12.44 20.24
CA MET A 399 3.16 -11.90 20.28
C MET A 399 2.40 -12.36 21.54
N ALA A 400 2.43 -13.66 21.84
CA ALA A 400 1.78 -14.22 23.01
C ALA A 400 2.38 -13.68 24.32
N GLY A 401 3.71 -13.51 24.38
CA GLY A 401 4.38 -12.90 25.52
C GLY A 401 3.92 -11.47 25.78
N LEU A 402 3.84 -10.65 24.72
CA LEU A 402 3.39 -9.25 24.81
C LEU A 402 1.90 -9.11 25.17
N VAL A 403 1.05 -10.02 24.70
CA VAL A 403 -0.37 -10.06 25.08
C VAL A 403 -0.57 -10.58 26.51
N GLY A 404 0.25 -11.54 26.94
CA GLY A 404 0.23 -12.11 28.29
C GLY A 404 0.77 -11.18 29.38
N THR A 405 1.62 -10.21 29.02
CA THR A 405 2.06 -9.13 29.91
C THR A 405 1.05 -7.98 29.94
N GLY A 406 -0.17 -8.24 30.42
CA GLY A 406 -1.01 -7.16 30.98
C GLY A 406 -0.37 -6.64 32.28
N PRO A 407 -0.59 -5.38 32.69
CA PRO A 407 -0.06 -4.87 33.94
C PRO A 407 -0.55 -5.76 35.09
N CYS A 408 0.38 -6.51 35.69
CA CYS A 408 0.16 -7.18 36.95
C CYS A 408 0.14 -6.11 38.05
N ASP A 409 -1.00 -5.44 38.22
CA ASP A 409 -1.30 -4.74 39.46
C ASP A 409 -1.47 -5.81 40.57
N GLY A 410 -0.38 -6.08 41.29
CA GLY A 410 -0.46 -6.69 42.62
C GLY A 410 -0.20 -8.19 42.75
N CYS A 411 0.76 -8.76 42.03
CA CYS A 411 1.36 -10.05 42.44
C CYS A 411 2.73 -9.82 43.09
N ASN A 412 2.73 -9.30 44.32
CA ASN A 412 3.82 -9.53 45.26
C ASN A 412 3.36 -10.56 46.29
N SER A 413 4.14 -11.64 46.39
CA SER A 413 4.31 -12.41 47.62
C SER A 413 4.96 -11.55 48.70
#